data_AF-A0A444B0L7-F1
#
_entry.id   AF-A0A444B0L7-F1
#
_cell.length_a   1.000
_cell.length_b   1.000
_cell.length_c   1.000
_cell.angle_alpha   90.00
_cell.angle_beta   90.00
_cell.angle_gamma   90.00
#
_symmetry.space_group_name_H-M   'P 1'
#
loop_
_entity.id
_entity.type
_entity.pdbx_description
1 polymer ?
#
loop_
_entity_poly.entity_id
_entity_poly.type
_entity_poly.pdbx_seq_one_letter_code
_entity_poly.pdbx_strand_id
1 'polypeptide(L)'
;MPRDRDARGRAENARPRDGLGRPLPYGSAGVERVAPGERTADEALALAQDYLDREMPFHAHEVLEEQWKAAPDPERALWQGLAQLAVGLTHQRRGNARGAASVTRRGAAAIERYAAIAPHGIDVAGLVAWAAELAADPAAEVAVPSLRS
;
A
#
# COMPACT_ATOMS: atom_id res chain seq x y z
N MET A 1 26.46 16.74 3.50
CA MET A 1 25.73 15.93 4.49
C MET A 1 26.09 14.46 4.27
N PRO A 2 26.70 13.75 5.24
CA PRO A 2 26.98 12.33 5.08
C PRO A 2 25.66 11.56 5.01
N ARG A 3 25.61 10.48 4.22
CA ARG A 3 24.45 9.57 4.17
C ARG A 3 24.48 8.69 5.42
N ASP A 4 23.38 8.64 6.17
CA ASP A 4 23.25 7.69 7.28
C ASP A 4 23.41 6.27 6.73
N ARG A 5 24.30 5.52 7.38
CA ARG A 5 24.60 4.14 7.02
C ARG A 5 24.66 3.32 8.30
N ASP A 6 24.07 2.12 8.28
CA ASP A 6 24.20 1.16 9.37
C ASP A 6 25.67 0.67 9.49
N ALA A 7 25.96 -0.08 10.56
CA ALA A 7 27.26 -0.72 10.79
C ALA A 7 27.69 -1.68 9.67
N ARG A 8 26.82 -1.98 8.70
CA ARG A 8 27.05 -2.84 7.53
C ARG A 8 27.11 -2.03 6.23
N GLY A 9 27.12 -0.70 6.30
CA GLY A 9 27.26 0.21 5.15
C GLY A 9 25.99 0.40 4.31
N ARG A 10 24.84 -0.14 4.74
CA ARG A 10 23.54 0.04 4.08
C ARG A 10 22.96 1.39 4.48
N ALA A 11 22.36 2.09 3.53
CA ALA A 11 21.73 3.38 3.81
C ALA A 11 20.60 3.21 4.83
N GLU A 12 20.82 3.65 6.06
CA GLU A 12 19.75 3.82 7.03
C GLU A 12 19.07 5.13 6.67
N ASN A 13 17.92 5.05 6.03
CA ASN A 13 17.17 6.25 5.67
C ASN A 13 16.44 6.76 6.93
N ALA A 14 17.20 7.30 7.89
CA ALA A 14 16.72 7.81 9.18
C ALA A 14 15.97 9.14 9.05
N ARG A 15 15.82 9.66 7.83
CA ARG A 15 15.10 10.92 7.59
C ARG A 15 13.61 10.71 7.90
N PRO A 16 13.02 11.51 8.81
CA PRO A 16 11.60 11.42 9.14
C PRO A 16 10.71 11.55 7.90
N ARG A 17 9.53 10.95 7.91
CA ARG A 17 8.58 10.98 6.78
C ARG A 17 7.20 11.40 7.25
N ASP A 18 6.40 11.98 6.35
CA ASP A 18 4.98 12.21 6.60
C ASP A 18 4.16 10.91 6.43
N GLY A 19 2.85 10.97 6.72
CA GLY A 19 1.92 9.83 6.60
C GLY A 19 1.82 9.23 5.19
N LEU A 20 2.20 10.01 4.17
CA LEU A 20 2.27 9.57 2.79
C LEU A 20 3.65 9.06 2.41
N GLY A 21 4.66 9.06 3.29
CA GLY A 21 6.02 8.58 3.05
C GLY A 21 6.98 9.58 2.41
N ARG A 22 6.62 10.87 2.31
CA ARG A 22 7.52 11.91 1.78
C ARG A 22 8.56 12.30 2.83
N PRO A 23 9.85 12.45 2.47
CA PRO A 23 10.88 12.85 3.43
C PRO A 23 10.66 14.27 3.98
N LEU A 24 10.73 14.42 5.30
CA LEU A 24 10.63 15.68 6.04
C LEU A 24 12.01 16.25 6.41
N PRO A 25 12.15 17.55 6.68
CA PRO A 25 13.39 18.11 7.22
C PRO A 25 13.88 17.37 8.47
N TYR A 26 15.19 17.26 8.66
CA TYR A 26 15.76 16.68 9.89
C TYR A 26 15.28 17.45 11.12
N GLY A 27 15.00 16.73 12.21
CA GLY A 27 14.44 17.31 13.45
C GLY A 27 12.92 17.51 13.42
N SER A 28 12.25 17.26 12.29
CA SER A 28 10.78 17.22 12.25
C SER A 28 10.27 15.94 12.93
N ALA A 29 9.15 16.04 13.64
CA ALA A 29 8.40 14.86 14.04
C ALA A 29 7.83 14.21 12.76
N GLY A 30 8.33 13.02 12.42
CA GLY A 30 7.75 12.19 11.37
C GLY A 30 6.69 11.27 11.93
N VAL A 31 6.03 10.55 11.02
CA VAL A 31 5.19 9.42 11.40
C VAL A 31 6.07 8.20 11.63
N GLU A 32 5.72 7.42 12.66
CA GLU A 32 6.39 6.17 12.96
C GLU A 32 6.23 5.17 11.81
N ARG A 33 7.31 4.49 11.45
CA ARG A 33 7.30 3.48 10.39
C ARG A 33 6.48 2.27 10.83
N VAL A 34 5.96 1.54 9.85
CA VAL A 34 5.40 0.21 10.11
C VAL A 34 6.47 -0.66 10.76
N ALA A 35 6.18 -1.19 11.94
CA ALA A 35 7.07 -2.10 12.64
C ALA A 35 7.21 -3.40 11.82
N PRO A 36 8.44 -3.88 11.53
CA PRO A 36 8.63 -5.15 10.85
C PRO A 36 8.14 -6.29 11.74
N GLY A 37 7.61 -7.35 11.14
CA GLY A 37 7.17 -8.51 11.91
C GLY A 37 6.34 -9.50 11.10
N GLU A 38 6.52 -10.78 11.43
CA GLU A 38 5.69 -11.85 10.88
C GLU A 38 4.22 -11.63 11.28
N ARG A 39 3.34 -11.69 10.29
CA ARG A 39 1.89 -11.52 10.47
C ARG A 39 1.15 -12.61 9.72
N THR A 40 0.05 -13.06 10.29
CA THR A 40 -0.97 -13.81 9.54
C THR A 40 -1.61 -12.92 8.47
N ALA A 41 -2.31 -13.54 7.52
CA ALA A 41 -3.06 -12.80 6.50
C ALA A 41 -4.12 -11.88 7.14
N ASP A 42 -4.80 -12.34 8.19
CA ASP A 42 -5.82 -11.57 8.91
C ASP A 42 -5.23 -10.34 9.60
N GLU A 43 -4.14 -10.51 10.35
CA GLU A 43 -3.47 -9.40 11.04
C GLU A 43 -2.94 -8.34 10.05
N ALA A 44 -2.37 -8.79 8.93
CA ALA A 44 -1.85 -7.88 7.93
C ALA A 44 -2.97 -7.10 7.22
N LEU A 45 -4.09 -7.76 6.88
CA LEU A 45 -5.24 -7.10 6.25
C LEU A 45 -5.92 -6.13 7.21
N ALA A 46 -6.11 -6.50 8.47
CA ALA A 46 -6.66 -5.62 9.50
C ALA A 46 -5.77 -4.39 9.75
N LEU A 47 -4.45 -4.58 9.86
CA LEU A 47 -3.51 -3.49 10.04
C LEU A 47 -3.43 -2.58 8.81
N ALA A 48 -3.44 -3.15 7.61
CA ALA A 48 -3.48 -2.36 6.37
C ALA A 48 -4.78 -1.54 6.28
N GLN A 49 -5.92 -2.10 6.68
CA GLN A 49 -7.19 -1.37 6.75
C GLN A 49 -7.13 -0.21 7.76
N ASP A 50 -6.62 -0.42 8.97
CA ASP A 50 -6.45 0.66 9.97
C ASP A 50 -5.65 1.84 9.39
N TYR A 51 -4.55 1.55 8.68
CA TYR A 51 -3.78 2.59 8.02
C TYR A 51 -4.55 3.28 6.88
N LEU A 52 -5.35 2.55 6.12
CA LEU A 52 -6.20 3.15 5.09
C LEU A 52 -7.24 4.07 5.71
N ASP A 53 -7.94 3.63 6.76
CA ASP A 53 -8.97 4.41 7.46
C ASP A 53 -8.42 5.71 8.06
N ARG A 54 -7.11 5.74 8.34
CA ARG A 54 -6.38 6.90 8.85
C ARG A 54 -5.75 7.77 7.76
N GLU A 55 -6.10 7.55 6.49
CA GLU A 55 -5.53 8.26 5.33
C GLU A 55 -4.00 8.09 5.21
N MET A 56 -3.49 6.91 5.58
CA MET A 56 -2.07 6.54 5.53
C MET A 56 -1.78 5.41 4.52
N PRO A 57 -2.12 5.58 3.23
CA PRO A 57 -2.00 4.51 2.23
C PRO A 57 -0.56 4.05 1.97
N PHE A 58 0.44 4.88 2.28
CA PHE A 58 1.84 4.46 2.17
C PHE A 58 2.21 3.42 3.23
N HIS A 59 1.67 3.54 4.44
CA HIS A 59 1.91 2.59 5.52
C HIS A 59 1.14 1.29 5.27
N ALA A 60 -0.10 1.38 4.76
CA ALA A 60 -0.83 0.21 4.28
C ALA A 60 -0.05 -0.53 3.18
N HIS A 61 0.56 0.21 2.24
CA HIS A 61 1.45 -0.38 1.23
C HIS A 61 2.64 -1.12 1.85
N GLU A 62 3.30 -0.56 2.87
CA GLU A 62 4.43 -1.24 3.53
C GLU A 62 4.00 -2.58 4.15
N VAL A 63 2.86 -2.62 4.84
CA VAL A 63 2.30 -3.87 5.41
C VAL A 63 2.02 -4.91 4.32
N LEU A 64 1.35 -4.49 3.24
CA LEU A 64 0.96 -5.38 2.14
C LEU A 64 2.17 -5.85 1.31
N GLU A 65 3.20 -5.01 1.17
CA GLU A 65 4.45 -5.37 0.50
C GLU A 65 5.22 -6.42 1.30
N GLU A 66 5.24 -6.32 2.64
CA GLU A 66 5.84 -7.33 3.50
C GLU A 66 5.16 -8.69 3.33
N GLN A 67 3.81 -8.73 3.34
CA GLN A 67 3.08 -9.97 3.05
C GLN A 67 3.31 -10.47 1.64
N TRP A 68 3.40 -9.59 0.64
CA TRP A 68 3.74 -10.00 -0.72
C TRP A 68 5.08 -10.72 -0.80
N LYS A 69 6.11 -10.23 -0.09
CA LYS A 69 7.44 -10.86 -0.04
C LYS A 69 7.44 -12.22 0.65
N ALA A 70 6.54 -12.44 1.60
CA ALA A 70 6.40 -13.69 2.35
C ALA A 70 5.38 -14.68 1.72
N ALA A 71 4.53 -14.21 0.80
CA ALA A 71 3.40 -14.99 0.30
C ALA A 71 3.82 -16.20 -0.56
N PRO A 72 3.12 -17.33 -0.43
CA PRO A 72 3.31 -18.48 -1.31
C PRO A 72 2.89 -18.16 -2.75
N ASP A 73 3.44 -18.89 -3.71
CA ASP A 73 3.23 -18.70 -5.16
C ASP A 73 1.78 -18.49 -5.58
N PRO A 74 0.78 -19.26 -5.08
CA PRO A 74 -0.61 -19.09 -5.48
C PRO A 74 -1.19 -17.73 -5.10
N GLU A 75 -0.73 -17.11 -4.01
CA GLU A 75 -1.28 -15.86 -3.47
C GLU A 75 -0.38 -14.65 -3.74
N ARG A 76 0.88 -14.87 -4.16
CA ARG A 76 1.86 -13.80 -4.34
C ARG A 76 1.34 -12.65 -5.21
N ALA A 77 0.58 -13.01 -6.24
CA ALA A 77 -0.01 -12.06 -7.18
C ALA A 77 -1.17 -11.25 -6.57
N LEU A 78 -1.94 -11.83 -5.64
CA LEU A 78 -2.99 -11.15 -4.87
C LEU A 78 -2.38 -10.07 -3.97
N TRP A 79 -1.39 -10.45 -3.16
CA TRP A 79 -0.71 -9.53 -2.24
C TRP A 79 0.01 -8.40 -2.98
N GLN A 80 0.66 -8.71 -4.12
CA GLN A 80 1.22 -7.68 -4.99
C GLN A 80 0.17 -6.69 -5.48
N GLY A 81 -1.02 -7.19 -5.87
CA GLY A 81 -2.13 -6.36 -6.32
C GLY A 81 -2.64 -5.42 -5.23
N LEU A 82 -2.83 -5.92 -4.01
CA LEU A 82 -3.22 -5.10 -2.86
C LEU A 82 -2.19 -4.00 -2.55
N ALA A 83 -0.89 -4.35 -2.52
CA ALA A 83 0.18 -3.36 -2.32
C ALA A 83 0.20 -2.30 -3.44
N GLN A 84 -0.16 -2.68 -4.67
CA GLN A 84 -0.29 -1.77 -5.82
C GLN A 84 -1.50 -0.83 -5.69
N LEU A 85 -2.63 -1.30 -5.15
CA LEU A 85 -3.79 -0.43 -4.89
C LEU A 85 -3.44 0.64 -3.84
N ALA A 86 -2.80 0.25 -2.73
CA ALA A 86 -2.39 1.17 -1.68
C ALA A 86 -1.38 2.23 -2.17
N VAL A 87 -0.38 1.84 -2.98
CA VAL A 87 0.54 2.83 -3.57
C VAL A 87 -0.12 3.67 -4.67
N GLY A 88 -1.14 3.14 -5.35
CA GLY A 88 -1.99 3.89 -6.28
C GLY A 88 -2.72 5.03 -5.59
N LEU A 89 -3.35 4.76 -4.45
CA LEU A 89 -3.96 5.76 -3.59
C LEU A 89 -2.91 6.77 -3.07
N THR A 90 -1.75 6.29 -2.64
CA THR A 90 -0.63 7.16 -2.24
C THR A 90 -0.22 8.12 -3.36
N HIS A 91 -0.17 7.65 -4.60
CA HIS A 91 0.13 8.51 -5.75
C HIS A 91 -0.95 9.56 -5.98
N GLN A 92 -2.23 9.22 -5.85
CA GLN A 92 -3.34 10.16 -5.97
C GLN A 92 -3.24 11.25 -4.89
N ARG A 93 -3.12 10.87 -3.62
CA ARG A 93 -2.96 11.81 -2.49
C ARG A 93 -1.72 12.72 -2.65
N ARG A 94 -0.73 12.27 -3.42
CA ARG A 94 0.48 13.05 -3.73
C ARG A 94 0.36 13.92 -4.99
N GLY A 95 -0.77 13.91 -5.70
CA GLY A 95 -0.99 14.65 -6.95
C GLY A 95 -0.33 14.01 -8.18
N ASN A 96 0.11 12.74 -8.10
CA ASN A 96 0.65 12.01 -9.24
C ASN A 96 -0.44 11.19 -9.95
N ALA A 97 -1.31 11.88 -10.68
CA ALA A 97 -2.46 11.28 -11.36
C ALA A 97 -2.06 10.15 -12.34
N ARG A 98 -1.00 10.38 -13.14
CA ARG A 98 -0.50 9.37 -14.10
C ARG A 98 0.01 8.12 -13.39
N GLY A 99 0.76 8.30 -12.30
CA GLY A 99 1.26 7.21 -11.48
C GLY A 99 0.14 6.41 -10.83
N ALA A 100 -0.83 7.11 -10.23
CA ALA A 100 -2.02 6.54 -9.60
C ALA A 100 -2.78 5.64 -10.58
N ALA A 101 -3.22 6.18 -11.71
CA ALA A 101 -3.99 5.41 -12.69
C ALA A 101 -3.22 4.19 -13.25
N SER A 102 -1.91 4.34 -13.49
CA SER A 102 -1.07 3.27 -14.04
C SER A 102 -0.91 2.10 -13.08
N VAL A 103 -0.57 2.37 -11.82
CA VAL A 103 -0.34 1.29 -10.83
C VAL A 103 -1.64 0.68 -10.34
N THR A 104 -2.70 1.48 -10.15
CA THR A 104 -4.02 0.99 -9.72
C THR A 104 -4.62 0.01 -10.73
N ARG A 105 -4.54 0.29 -12.05
CA ARG A 105 -4.99 -0.65 -13.08
C ARG A 105 -4.25 -1.98 -13.05
N ARG A 106 -2.93 -1.96 -12.82
CA ARG A 106 -2.14 -3.20 -12.69
C ARG A 106 -2.53 -3.96 -11.43
N GLY A 107 -2.76 -3.26 -10.32
CA GLY A 107 -3.21 -3.86 -9.07
C GLY A 107 -4.57 -4.54 -9.23
N ALA A 108 -5.54 -3.87 -9.86
CA ALA A 108 -6.86 -4.41 -10.15
C ALA A 108 -6.78 -5.68 -11.00
N ALA A 109 -6.05 -5.64 -12.12
CA ALA A 109 -5.85 -6.82 -12.97
C ALA A 109 -5.18 -7.98 -12.21
N ALA A 110 -4.33 -7.67 -11.24
CA ALA A 110 -3.68 -8.69 -10.44
C ALA A 110 -4.63 -9.40 -9.48
N ILE A 111 -5.52 -8.66 -8.80
CA ILE A 111 -6.49 -9.19 -7.82
C ILE A 111 -7.73 -9.81 -8.48
N GLU A 112 -8.14 -9.34 -9.66
CA GLU A 112 -9.34 -9.82 -10.37
C GLU A 112 -9.28 -11.33 -10.66
N ARG A 113 -8.08 -11.87 -10.85
CA ARG A 113 -7.81 -13.31 -11.02
C ARG A 113 -8.31 -14.18 -9.86
N TYR A 114 -8.57 -13.57 -8.71
CA TYR A 114 -8.98 -14.24 -7.47
C TYR A 114 -10.47 -14.09 -7.17
N ALA A 115 -11.25 -13.46 -8.05
CA ALA A 115 -12.66 -13.14 -7.81
C ALA A 115 -13.53 -14.35 -7.44
N ALA A 116 -13.23 -15.54 -7.99
CA ALA A 116 -14.00 -16.75 -7.74
C ALA A 116 -13.76 -17.38 -6.35
N ILE A 117 -12.59 -17.11 -5.74
CA ILE A 117 -12.18 -17.76 -4.48
C ILE A 117 -12.06 -16.79 -3.31
N ALA A 118 -11.90 -15.49 -3.57
CA ALA A 118 -11.81 -14.41 -2.57
C ALA A 118 -10.98 -14.80 -1.32
N PRO A 119 -9.67 -15.10 -1.47
CA PRO A 119 -8.85 -15.59 -0.37
C PRO A 119 -8.87 -14.60 0.79
N HIS A 120 -8.84 -15.11 2.02
CA HIS A 120 -8.81 -14.29 3.23
C HIS A 120 -10.00 -13.32 3.35
N GLY A 121 -11.13 -13.59 2.70
CA GLY A 121 -12.32 -12.73 2.74
C GLY A 121 -12.14 -11.39 2.04
N ILE A 122 -11.18 -11.29 1.11
CA ILE A 122 -10.90 -10.04 0.38
C ILE A 122 -12.08 -9.68 -0.54
N ASP A 123 -12.52 -8.42 -0.49
CA ASP A 123 -13.56 -7.90 -1.37
C ASP A 123 -12.99 -7.58 -2.77
N VAL A 124 -12.72 -8.63 -3.54
CA VAL A 124 -12.13 -8.49 -4.88
C VAL A 124 -13.02 -7.62 -5.77
N ALA A 125 -14.35 -7.79 -5.71
CA ALA A 125 -15.28 -7.07 -6.55
C ALA A 125 -15.30 -5.57 -6.22
N GLY A 126 -15.42 -5.22 -4.93
CA GLY A 126 -15.38 -3.84 -4.47
C GLY A 126 -14.05 -3.16 -4.77
N LEU A 127 -12.92 -3.86 -4.57
CA LEU A 127 -11.59 -3.34 -4.86
C LEU A 127 -11.36 -3.09 -6.36
N VAL A 128 -11.86 -3.97 -7.24
CA VAL A 128 -11.77 -3.77 -8.70
C VAL A 128 -12.62 -2.59 -9.14
N ALA A 129 -13.84 -2.46 -8.61
CA ALA A 129 -14.72 -1.32 -8.90
C ALA A 129 -14.10 0.01 -8.44
N TRP A 130 -13.61 0.05 -7.19
CA TRP A 130 -12.90 1.19 -6.63
C TRP A 130 -11.66 1.57 -7.46
N ALA A 131 -10.88 0.57 -7.89
CA ALA A 131 -9.70 0.79 -8.71
C ALA A 131 -10.04 1.37 -10.09
N ALA A 132 -11.17 0.96 -10.67
CA ALA A 132 -11.67 1.50 -11.92
C ALA A 132 -12.08 2.99 -11.78
N GLU A 133 -12.76 3.34 -10.68
CA GLU A 133 -13.13 4.73 -10.36
C GLU A 133 -11.88 5.62 -10.24
N LEU A 134 -10.92 5.23 -9.39
CA LEU A 134 -9.66 5.95 -9.23
C LEU A 134 -8.91 6.09 -10.55
N ALA A 135 -8.86 5.03 -11.37
CA ALA A 135 -8.13 5.06 -12.63
C ALA A 135 -8.81 5.88 -13.73
N ALA A 136 -10.14 6.06 -13.65
CA ALA A 136 -10.94 6.86 -14.58
C ALA A 136 -10.76 8.36 -14.32
N ASP A 137 -10.80 8.77 -13.05
CA ASP A 137 -10.51 10.15 -12.64
C ASP A 137 -9.46 10.19 -11.51
N PRO A 138 -8.17 10.03 -11.83
CA PRO A 138 -7.11 10.05 -10.84
C PRO A 138 -6.81 11.44 -10.26
N ALA A 139 -7.51 12.49 -10.71
CA ALA A 139 -7.41 13.84 -10.16
C ALA A 139 -8.51 14.11 -9.12
N ALA A 140 -9.68 13.47 -9.25
CA ALA A 140 -10.70 13.45 -8.22
C ALA A 140 -10.29 12.54 -7.07
N GLU A 141 -10.49 12.99 -5.84
CA GLU A 141 -10.20 12.19 -4.65
C GLU A 141 -11.25 11.09 -4.51
N VAL A 142 -10.80 9.83 -4.41
CA VAL A 142 -11.68 8.69 -4.06
C VAL A 142 -11.60 8.39 -2.57
N ALA A 143 -12.69 7.88 -2.01
CA ALA A 143 -12.70 7.33 -0.66
C ALA A 143 -11.71 6.18 -0.53
N VAL A 144 -11.24 5.90 0.69
CA VAL A 144 -10.40 4.72 0.94
C VAL A 144 -11.23 3.43 0.75
N PRO A 145 -10.65 2.38 0.16
CA PRO A 145 -11.40 1.14 -0.06
C PRO A 145 -11.50 0.31 1.22
N SER A 146 -12.51 -0.56 1.28
CA SER A 146 -12.50 -1.71 2.20
C SER A 146 -11.73 -2.86 1.56
N LEU A 147 -10.80 -3.45 2.31
CA LEU A 147 -10.04 -4.62 1.84
C LEU A 147 -10.85 -5.92 1.92
N ARG A 148 -11.90 -5.96 2.74
CA ARG A 148 -12.77 -7.12 2.98
C ARG A 148 -14.25 -6.75 2.89
N SER A 149 -15.10 -7.75 2.66
CA SER A 149 -16.56 -7.62 2.58
C SER A 149 -17.26 -7.70 3.93
#